data_AF-A0A348Z1V0-F1
#
_entry.id   AF-A0A348Z1V0-F1
#
_cell.length_a   1.000
_cell.length_b   1.000
_cell.length_c   1.000
_cell.angle_alpha   90.00
_cell.angle_beta   90.00
_cell.angle_gamma   90.00
#
_symmetry.space_group_name_H-M   'P 1'
#
loop_
_entity.id
_entity.type
_entity.pdbx_description
1 polymer ?
#
loop_
_entity_poly.entity_id
_entity_poly.type
_entity_poly.pdbx_seq_one_letter_code
_entity_poly.pdbx_strand_id
1 'polypeptide(L)' 'MKVLLCARSNYINLSSGDTTIIFKIYTFLKEKGVNVDICGANEEANYDD' A
#
# COMPACT_ATOMS: atom_id res chain seq x y z
N MET A 1 13.11 -11.37 4.07
CA MET A 1 13.09 -9.90 3.85
C MET A 1 11.67 -9.40 4.09
N LYS A 2 11.50 -8.28 4.78
CA LYS A 2 10.21 -7.65 5.04
C LYS A 2 10.14 -6.33 4.28
N VAL A 3 9.04 -6.09 3.56
CA VAL A 3 8.81 -4.85 2.79
C VAL A 3 7.59 -4.14 3.38
N LEU A 4 7.70 -2.83 3.58
CA LEU A 4 6.59 -1.96 3.97
C LEU A 4 6.26 -1.04 2.78
N LEU A 5 5.05 -1.16 2.24
CA LEU A 5 4.55 -0.28 1.20
C LEU A 5 3.75 0.85 1.85
N CYS A 6 4.29 2.06 1.87
CA CYS A 6 3.58 3.23 2.37
C CYS A 6 2.86 3.92 1.21
N ALA A 7 1.54 3.96 1.27
CA ALA A 7 0.70 4.72 0.36
C ALA A 7 -0.06 5.81 1.14
N ARG A 8 -0.49 6.87 0.46
CA ARG A 8 -1.39 7.85 1.08
C ARG A 8 -2.67 7.14 1.53
N SER A 9 -3.15 7.51 2.70
CA SER A 9 -4.22 6.85 3.47
C SER A 9 -5.56 6.72 2.71
N ASN A 10 -5.80 7.55 1.70
CA ASN A 10 -7.01 7.47 0.88
C ASN A 10 -6.89 6.58 -0.36
N TYR A 11 -5.72 6.03 -0.68
CA TYR A 11 -5.53 5.31 -1.95
C TYR A 11 -6.37 4.04 -1.99
N ILE A 12 -6.41 3.25 -0.91
CA ILE A 12 -7.21 2.01 -0.86
C ILE A 12 -8.72 2.27 -1.06
N ASN A 13 -9.19 3.48 -0.74
CA ASN A 13 -10.58 3.91 -0.89
C ASN A 13 -10.84 4.71 -2.18
N LEU A 14 -9.82 4.98 -2.98
CA LEU A 14 -9.93 5.68 -4.26
C LEU A 14 -9.73 4.68 -5.41
N SER A 15 -10.65 4.71 -6.38
CA SER A 15 -10.47 3.99 -7.66
C SER A 15 -9.50 4.74 -8.60
N SER A 16 -8.42 5.32 -8.06
CA SER A 16 -7.41 6.00 -8.84
C SER A 16 -6.39 4.98 -9.40
N GLY A 17 -5.74 5.32 -10.51
CA GLY A 17 -4.76 4.44 -11.16
C GLY A 17 -3.61 4.03 -10.24
N ASP A 18 -3.25 4.90 -9.29
CA ASP A 18 -2.15 4.65 -8.36
C ASP A 18 -2.46 3.53 -7.36
N THR A 19 -3.71 3.42 -6.89
CA THR A 19 -4.16 2.33 -6.01
C THR A 19 -3.98 0.97 -6.69
N THR A 20 -4.24 0.92 -8.00
CA THR A 20 -4.07 -0.29 -8.81
C THR A 20 -2.61 -0.73 -8.86
N ILE A 21 -1.66 0.22 -8.87
CA ILE A 21 -0.23 -0.07 -8.85
C ILE A 21 0.23 -0.63 -7.50
N ILE A 22 -0.22 -0.04 -6.39
CA ILE A 22 0.10 -0.54 -5.03
C ILE A 22 -0.30 -2.01 -4.89
N PHE A 23 -1.53 -2.35 -5.29
CA PHE A 23 -2.02 -3.73 -5.23
C PHE A 23 -1.26 -4.68 -6.16
N LYS A 24 -0.92 -4.26 -7.38
CA LYS A 24 -0.10 -5.07 -8.30
C LYS A 24 1.28 -5.38 -7.72
N ILE A 25 1.94 -4.39 -7.12
CA ILE A 25 3.25 -4.58 -6.48
C ILE A 25 3.12 -5.51 -5.27
N TYR A 26 2.12 -5.29 -4.41
CA TYR A 26 1.85 -6.15 -3.26
C TYR A 26 1.65 -7.61 -3.67
N THR A 27 0.77 -7.88 -4.64
CA THR A 27 0.49 -9.24 -5.12
C THR A 27 1.73 -9.90 -5.70
N PHE A 28 2.47 -9.20 -6.56
CA PHE A 28 3.70 -9.71 -7.16
C PHE A 28 4.73 -10.13 -6.09
N LEU A 29 4.93 -9.31 -5.06
CA LEU A 29 5.88 -9.60 -3.99
C LEU A 29 5.41 -10.78 -3.11
N LYS A 30 4.12 -10.87 -2.81
CA LYS A 30 3.55 -12.00 -2.05
C LYS A 30 3.67 -13.32 -2.80
N GLU A 31 3.46 -13.33 -4.12
CA GLU A 31 3.68 -14.50 -4.98
C GLU A 31 5.14 -14.98 -4.97
N LYS A 32 6.09 -14.09 -4.70
CA LYS A 32 7.51 -14.43 -4.54
C LYS A 32 7.88 -14.86 -3.12
N GLY A 33 6.91 -14.98 -2.21
CA GLY A 33 7.13 -15.35 -0.81
C GLY A 33 7.71 -14.21 0.04
N VAL A 34 7.68 -12.97 -0.45
CA VAL A 34 8.10 -11.81 0.34
C VAL A 34 6.99 -11.45 1.33
N ASN A 35 7.39 -11.18 2.57
CA ASN A 35 6.46 -10.68 3.57
C ASN A 35 6.28 -9.16 3.38
N VAL A 36 5.07 -8.76 2.96
CA VAL A 36 4.74 -7.37 2.62
C VAL A 36 3.59 -6.88 3.49
N ASP A 37 3.76 -5.71 4.08
CA ASP A 37 2.71 -4.96 4.78
C ASP A 37 2.43 -3.66 3.99
N ILE A 38 1.18 -3.17 4.02
CA ILE A 38 0.80 -1.87 3.44
C ILE A 38 0.46 -0.91 4.58
N CYS A 39 1.22 0.18 4.69
CA CYS A 39 0.93 1.29 5.58
C CYS A 39 -0.01 2.28 4.86
N GLY A 40 -1.19 2.53 5.45
CA GLY A 40 -2.18 3.47 4.90
C GLY A 40 -3.60 2.92 4.68
N ALA A 41 -3.97 1.74 5.20
CA ALA A 41 -5.35 1.25 5.03
C ALA A 41 -6.34 1.82 6.06
N ASN A 42 -5.90 2.13 7.28
CA ASN A 42 -6.77 2.54 8.39
C ASN A 42 -6.15 3.57 9.33
N GLU A 43 -4.92 3.98 9.08
CA GLU A 43 -4.27 5.03 9.85
C GLU A 43 -4.29 6.26 8.94
N GLU A 44 -5.24 7.16 9.21
CA GLU A 44 -5.22 8.51 8.69
C GLU A 44 -3.88 9.13 9.11
N ALA A 45 -2.86 8.98 8.27
CA ALA A 45 -1.67 9.80 8.35
C ALA A 45 -2.14 11.23 8.07
N ASN A 46 -2.39 11.95 9.15
CA ASN A 46 -2.65 13.37 9.13
C ASN A 46 -1.34 14.01 8.66
N TYR A 47 -1.25 14.31 7.36
CA TYR A 47 -0.09 14.96 6.73
C TYR A 47 -0.18 16.50 6.84
N ASP A 48 -0.99 17.00 7.77
CA ASP A 48 -1.04 18.40 8.16
C ASP A 48 -0.15 18.62 9.40
N ASP A 49 1.16 18.74 9.17
CA ASP A 49 2.09 19.51 10.02
C ASP A 49 3.14 20.20 9.13
#